data_AF-A0A9X2IBK1-F1
#
_entry.id   AF-A0A9X2IBK1-F1
#
_cell.length_a   1.000
_cell.length_b   1.000
_cell.length_c   1.000
_cell.angle_alpha   90.00
_cell.angle_beta   90.00
_cell.angle_gamma   90.00
#
_symmetry.space_group_name_H-M   'P 1'
#
loop_
_entity.id
_entity.type
_entity.pdbx_description
1 polymer ?
#
loop_
_entity_poly.entity_id
_entity_poly.type
_entity_poly.pdbx_seq_one_letter_code
_entity_poly.pdbx_strand_id
1 'polypeptide(L)'
;MWDKTPKAESVKSNIFFKELEASQIIHYAWIGPPTYQDERAVPGHDIDGPIQLAQKLQSQGTRVNTIKFWCIKEHQDFYRSEFLKAKVDIQVCAIEDLVKHELKGNLAEAAQQFKAYMEKVNFPKLTTVMKRVEFKDGFSLFLLLTQSGYFLDTNILPLRNRKLLDFSGEKQFTTSGLREWHRDFFLMYSPVVKDPTAMQVFKKWIESPSFANLDVFKDFNIPLISNVTGSKYERLGVEKISYRSYGDRIELGHFYWVHPDRVDCFLQKRVFADINRQSQSPNLYLLESCSLHYSNSADRDQLFSLPIQTETAYVLSKKEKIYFIRLKGVQVVCVEDCLTNLQDYFPKEDKPKPITDSAVTQMVVLHLTQPASKLHHPRYIKNEKNATYLHEAVLLQRAEMVQILLADGANTDLRATYRIFPDNQCIEVTAQELASYLNYSALEEVFTNHSMSISPGNKSF
;
A
#
# COMPACT_ATOMS: atom_id res chain seq x y z
N MET A 1 -73.18 36.11 -31.85
CA MET A 1 -73.04 35.25 -30.65
C MET A 1 -72.72 33.85 -31.15
N TRP A 2 -71.45 33.56 -31.45
CA TRP A 2 -70.49 32.86 -30.59
C TRP A 2 -70.81 31.37 -30.43
N ASP A 3 -70.56 30.63 -31.51
CA ASP A 3 -70.26 29.20 -31.46
C ASP A 3 -68.86 29.03 -30.84
N LYS A 4 -68.80 28.37 -29.68
CA LYS A 4 -67.55 27.97 -29.03
C LYS A 4 -67.39 26.46 -29.16
N THR A 5 -66.59 26.03 -30.13
CA THR A 5 -66.00 24.69 -30.14
C THR A 5 -64.84 24.66 -29.12
N PRO A 6 -64.77 23.69 -28.19
CA PRO A 6 -63.63 23.56 -27.31
C PRO A 6 -62.43 23.02 -28.10
N LYS A 7 -61.30 23.73 -28.08
CA LYS A 7 -60.01 23.21 -28.54
C LYS A 7 -59.55 22.12 -27.57
N ALA A 8 -59.35 20.91 -28.08
CA ALA A 8 -58.65 19.87 -27.36
C ALA A 8 -57.18 20.29 -27.18
N GLU A 9 -56.79 20.62 -25.95
CA GLU A 9 -55.39 20.78 -25.58
C GLU A 9 -54.73 19.39 -25.54
N SER A 10 -53.82 19.15 -26.49
CA SER A 10 -52.95 17.99 -26.41
C SER A 10 -52.00 18.19 -25.22
N VAL A 11 -52.28 17.53 -24.10
CA VAL A 11 -51.32 17.38 -23.02
C VAL A 11 -50.18 16.50 -23.55
N LYS A 12 -49.11 17.13 -24.05
CA LYS A 12 -47.85 16.44 -24.31
C LYS A 12 -47.30 16.02 -22.95
N SER A 13 -47.53 14.76 -22.58
CA SER A 13 -46.85 14.11 -21.47
C SER A 13 -45.35 14.11 -21.74
N ASN A 14 -44.64 15.12 -21.25
CA ASN A 14 -43.18 15.12 -21.13
C ASN A 14 -42.78 14.16 -19.99
N ILE A 15 -43.14 12.89 -20.12
CA ILE A 15 -42.49 11.83 -19.36
C ILE A 15 -41.20 11.55 -20.13
N PHE A 16 -40.18 12.35 -19.84
CA PHE A 16 -38.81 11.96 -20.12
C PHE A 16 -38.56 10.68 -19.32
N PHE A 17 -38.69 9.51 -19.97
CA PHE A 17 -38.00 8.33 -19.52
C PHE A 17 -36.52 8.70 -19.57
N LYS A 18 -35.96 9.05 -18.41
CA LYS A 18 -34.51 9.16 -18.25
C LYS A 18 -34.01 7.76 -18.57
N GLU A 19 -33.40 7.58 -19.74
CA GLU A 19 -32.79 6.30 -20.11
C GLU A 19 -31.94 5.85 -18.92
N LEU A 20 -32.19 4.63 -18.43
CA LEU A 20 -31.34 4.06 -17.40
C LEU A 20 -29.93 4.01 -17.98
N GLU A 21 -29.04 4.83 -17.43
CA GLU A 21 -27.64 4.80 -17.82
C GLU A 21 -27.12 3.36 -17.68
N ALA A 22 -26.58 2.81 -18.78
CA ALA A 22 -26.19 1.41 -18.85
C ALA A 22 -25.18 1.06 -17.74
N SER A 23 -25.55 0.20 -16.79
CA SER A 23 -24.67 -0.28 -15.72
C SER A 23 -23.40 -0.91 -16.30
N GLN A 24 -22.23 -0.53 -15.77
CA GLN A 24 -20.96 -1.12 -16.18
C GLN A 24 -20.55 -2.23 -15.20
N ILE A 25 -19.77 -3.18 -15.70
CA ILE A 25 -19.09 -4.16 -14.83
C ILE A 25 -17.77 -3.55 -14.38
N ILE A 26 -17.46 -3.69 -13.10
CA ILE A 26 -16.20 -3.26 -12.50
C ILE A 26 -15.47 -4.53 -12.04
N HIS A 27 -14.29 -4.75 -12.60
CA HIS A 27 -13.46 -5.90 -12.32
C HIS A 27 -12.30 -5.50 -11.40
N TYR A 28 -12.13 -6.27 -10.34
CA TYR A 28 -10.91 -6.29 -9.54
C TYR A 28 -10.23 -7.65 -9.71
N ALA A 29 -8.90 -7.70 -9.58
CA ALA A 29 -8.17 -8.96 -9.54
C ALA A 29 -7.09 -8.97 -8.47
N TRP A 30 -6.99 -10.08 -7.75
CA TRP A 30 -5.88 -10.36 -6.85
C TRP A 30 -5.20 -11.67 -7.22
N ILE A 31 -3.89 -11.59 -7.47
CA ILE A 31 -3.06 -12.73 -7.87
C ILE A 31 -2.14 -13.09 -6.71
N GLY A 32 -2.52 -14.11 -5.96
CA GLY A 32 -1.76 -14.60 -4.81
C GLY A 32 -2.68 -15.08 -3.69
N PRO A 33 -2.08 -15.53 -2.57
CA PRO A 33 -2.85 -15.84 -1.37
C PRO A 33 -3.47 -14.58 -0.77
N PRO A 34 -4.51 -14.74 0.06
CA PRO A 34 -5.04 -13.67 0.89
C PRO A 34 -3.95 -12.93 1.66
N THR A 35 -4.05 -11.60 1.71
CA THR A 35 -2.97 -10.76 2.28
C THR A 35 -2.69 -11.05 3.74
N TYR A 36 -3.68 -11.49 4.53
CA TYR A 36 -3.49 -11.86 5.93
C TYR A 36 -2.59 -13.10 6.11
N GLN A 37 -2.40 -13.91 5.06
CA GLN A 37 -1.52 -15.08 5.05
C GLN A 37 -0.10 -14.76 4.58
N ASP A 38 0.12 -13.61 3.93
CA ASP A 38 1.38 -13.22 3.31
C ASP A 38 2.07 -12.10 4.12
N GLU A 39 3.13 -12.45 4.86
CA GLU A 39 3.87 -11.52 5.73
C GLU A 39 4.53 -10.36 4.98
N ARG A 40 4.69 -10.51 3.66
CA ARG A 40 5.28 -9.48 2.79
C ARG A 40 4.22 -8.53 2.24
N ALA A 41 2.94 -8.90 2.32
CA ALA A 41 1.82 -8.11 1.84
C ALA A 41 1.32 -7.13 2.91
N VAL A 42 0.68 -6.06 2.43
CA VAL A 42 -0.03 -5.12 3.29
C VAL A 42 -1.41 -5.71 3.63
N PRO A 43 -1.80 -5.79 4.92
CA PRO A 43 -3.10 -6.33 5.31
C PRO A 43 -4.25 -5.61 4.62
N GLY A 44 -5.20 -6.39 4.09
CA GLY A 44 -6.38 -5.90 3.39
C GLY A 44 -6.09 -5.28 2.03
N HIS A 45 -4.87 -5.35 1.49
CA HIS A 45 -4.57 -4.82 0.16
C HIS A 45 -5.37 -5.50 -0.96
N ASP A 46 -5.82 -6.73 -0.75
CA ASP A 46 -6.67 -7.48 -1.65
C ASP A 46 -8.15 -7.09 -1.58
N ILE A 47 -8.66 -6.71 -0.40
CA ILE A 47 -10.12 -6.55 -0.18
C ILE A 47 -10.61 -5.14 0.15
N ASP A 48 -9.75 -4.27 0.69
CA ASP A 48 -10.17 -2.96 1.22
C ASP A 48 -10.72 -2.02 0.14
N GLY A 49 -10.01 -1.88 -0.99
CA GLY A 49 -10.48 -1.08 -2.13
C GLY A 49 -11.81 -1.58 -2.70
N PRO A 50 -11.92 -2.88 -3.06
CA PRO A 50 -13.18 -3.47 -3.50
C PRO A 50 -14.35 -3.25 -2.54
N ILE A 51 -14.15 -3.45 -1.23
CA ILE A 51 -15.18 -3.26 -0.20
C ILE A 51 -15.64 -1.80 -0.17
N GLN A 52 -14.72 -0.84 -0.10
CA GLN A 52 -15.09 0.57 -0.03
C GLN A 52 -15.79 1.06 -1.30
N LEU A 53 -15.34 0.62 -2.48
CA LEU A 53 -16.00 0.96 -3.73
C LEU A 53 -17.43 0.40 -3.77
N ALA A 54 -17.61 -0.86 -3.36
CA ALA A 54 -18.91 -1.51 -3.32
C ALA A 54 -19.87 -0.80 -2.36
N GLN A 55 -19.45 -0.52 -1.13
CA GLN A 55 -20.25 0.21 -0.15
C GLN A 55 -20.66 1.59 -0.67
N LYS A 56 -19.73 2.31 -1.32
CA LYS A 56 -20.01 3.63 -1.88
C LYS A 56 -21.05 3.54 -3.00
N LEU A 57 -20.90 2.61 -3.94
CA LEU A 57 -21.86 2.40 -5.04
C LEU A 57 -23.24 1.98 -4.54
N GLN A 58 -23.31 1.05 -3.58
CA GLN A 58 -24.58 0.62 -2.97
C GLN A 58 -25.30 1.78 -2.26
N SER A 59 -24.56 2.69 -1.61
CA SER A 59 -25.13 3.87 -0.95
C SER A 59 -25.67 4.93 -1.92
N GLN A 60 -25.25 4.94 -3.19
CA GLN A 60 -25.67 5.94 -4.18
C GLN A 60 -27.07 5.71 -4.75
N GLY A 61 -27.64 4.50 -4.61
CA GLY A 61 -29.06 4.19 -4.86
C GLY A 61 -29.59 4.33 -6.29
N THR A 62 -28.84 4.91 -7.23
CA THR A 62 -29.34 5.28 -8.57
C THR A 62 -28.78 4.42 -9.71
N ARG A 63 -27.69 3.69 -9.49
CA ARG A 63 -27.04 2.80 -10.48
C ARG A 63 -26.26 1.70 -9.78
N VAL A 64 -26.62 0.44 -10.02
CA VAL A 64 -25.90 -0.73 -9.48
C VAL A 64 -24.92 -1.21 -10.54
N ASN A 65 -23.66 -0.77 -10.44
CA ASN A 65 -22.59 -1.38 -11.23
C ASN A 65 -22.26 -2.74 -10.60
N THR A 66 -22.24 -3.81 -11.39
CA THR A 66 -21.83 -5.13 -10.90
C THR A 66 -20.33 -5.14 -10.64
N ILE A 67 -19.92 -5.54 -9.45
CA ILE A 67 -18.50 -5.72 -9.13
C ILE A 67 -18.16 -7.21 -9.20
N LYS A 68 -17.11 -7.55 -9.94
CA LYS A 68 -16.53 -8.89 -9.98
C LYS A 68 -15.12 -8.86 -9.40
N PHE A 69 -14.83 -9.79 -8.50
CA PHE A 69 -13.50 -9.97 -7.92
C PHE A 69 -12.90 -11.28 -8.42
N TRP A 70 -11.79 -11.20 -9.14
CA TRP A 70 -11.10 -12.34 -9.74
C TRP A 70 -9.94 -12.78 -8.88
N CYS A 71 -9.91 -14.07 -8.52
CA CYS A 71 -8.83 -14.65 -7.72
C CYS A 71 -8.45 -16.05 -8.23
N ILE A 72 -7.40 -16.61 -7.62
CA ILE A 72 -7.05 -18.03 -7.77
C ILE A 72 -8.20 -18.87 -7.19
N LYS A 73 -8.56 -19.96 -7.87
CA LYS A 73 -9.72 -20.78 -7.51
C LYS A 73 -9.70 -21.28 -6.07
N GLU A 74 -8.54 -21.66 -5.57
CA GLU A 74 -8.38 -22.18 -4.21
C GLU A 74 -8.71 -21.15 -3.11
N HIS A 75 -8.76 -19.85 -3.44
CA HIS A 75 -9.04 -18.78 -2.48
C HIS A 75 -10.45 -18.18 -2.63
N GLN A 76 -11.30 -18.69 -3.54
CA GLN A 76 -12.63 -18.12 -3.78
C GLN A 76 -13.50 -18.06 -2.53
N ASP A 77 -13.55 -19.15 -1.76
CA ASP A 77 -14.45 -19.23 -0.61
C ASP A 77 -14.05 -18.28 0.51
N PHE A 78 -12.75 -18.05 0.68
CA PHE A 78 -12.24 -17.01 1.57
C PHE A 78 -12.78 -15.63 1.16
N TYR A 79 -12.59 -15.22 -0.09
CA TYR A 79 -13.04 -13.90 -0.54
C TYR A 79 -14.56 -13.74 -0.51
N ARG A 80 -15.32 -14.80 -0.84
CA ARG A 80 -16.79 -14.79 -0.70
C ARG A 80 -17.20 -14.53 0.74
N SER A 81 -16.56 -15.19 1.69
CA SER A 81 -16.82 -15.00 3.13
C SER A 81 -16.51 -13.57 3.57
N GLU A 82 -15.36 -13.02 3.17
CA GLU A 82 -14.97 -11.65 3.57
C GLU A 82 -15.90 -10.57 2.99
N PHE A 83 -16.29 -10.68 1.72
CA PHE A 83 -17.23 -9.73 1.13
C PHE A 83 -18.65 -9.87 1.71
N LEU A 84 -19.08 -11.08 2.04
CA LEU A 84 -20.35 -11.32 2.75
C LEU A 84 -20.33 -10.69 4.16
N LYS A 85 -19.24 -10.87 4.91
CA LYS A 85 -19.03 -10.27 6.24
C LYS A 85 -19.05 -8.74 6.16
N ALA A 86 -18.47 -8.16 5.10
CA ALA A 86 -18.50 -6.72 4.84
C ALA A 86 -19.85 -6.20 4.31
N LYS A 87 -20.82 -7.10 4.07
CA LYS A 87 -22.18 -6.81 3.55
C LYS A 87 -22.16 -6.10 2.20
N VAL A 88 -21.21 -6.44 1.34
CA VAL A 88 -21.09 -5.88 -0.01
C VAL A 88 -21.47 -6.90 -1.09
N ASP A 89 -22.06 -6.41 -2.17
CA ASP A 89 -22.44 -7.24 -3.32
C ASP A 89 -21.29 -7.29 -4.33
N ILE A 90 -20.44 -8.31 -4.18
CA ILE A 90 -19.28 -8.57 -5.04
C ILE A 90 -19.32 -10.03 -5.49
N GLN A 91 -19.34 -10.25 -6.81
CA GLN A 91 -19.27 -11.59 -7.39
C GLN A 91 -17.82 -12.09 -7.41
N VAL A 92 -17.50 -13.12 -6.63
CA VAL A 92 -16.18 -13.75 -6.62
C VAL A 92 -16.06 -14.81 -7.71
N CYS A 93 -15.09 -14.62 -8.60
CA CYS A 93 -14.85 -15.43 -9.79
C CYS A 93 -13.44 -16.02 -9.80
N ALA A 94 -13.26 -17.21 -10.41
CA ALA A 94 -11.95 -17.84 -10.57
C ALA A 94 -11.40 -17.54 -11.95
N ILE A 95 -10.10 -17.23 -12.00
CA ILE A 95 -9.35 -17.04 -13.25
C ILE A 95 -9.41 -18.31 -14.10
N GLU A 96 -9.23 -19.47 -13.47
CA GLU A 96 -9.22 -20.78 -14.11
C GLU A 96 -10.57 -21.12 -14.76
N ASP A 97 -11.67 -20.72 -14.12
CA ASP A 97 -13.02 -20.97 -14.64
C ASP A 97 -13.32 -20.09 -15.86
N LEU A 98 -12.84 -18.84 -15.89
CA LEU A 98 -12.94 -17.98 -17.08
C LEU A 98 -12.19 -18.57 -18.26
N VAL A 99 -10.94 -18.96 -18.06
CA VAL A 99 -10.12 -19.55 -19.14
C VAL A 99 -10.77 -20.83 -19.66
N LYS A 100 -11.25 -21.70 -18.75
CA LYS A 100 -11.97 -22.93 -19.14
C LYS A 100 -13.24 -22.66 -19.93
N HIS A 101 -13.98 -21.61 -19.58
CA HIS A 101 -15.18 -21.20 -20.31
C HIS A 101 -14.84 -20.72 -21.72
N GLU A 102 -13.86 -19.81 -21.84
CA GLU A 102 -13.50 -19.16 -23.11
C GLU A 102 -12.81 -20.09 -24.11
N LEU A 103 -12.18 -21.19 -23.64
CA LEU A 103 -11.68 -22.26 -24.51
C LEU A 103 -12.77 -22.91 -25.38
N LYS A 104 -14.04 -22.81 -24.96
CA LYS A 104 -15.21 -23.31 -25.70
C LYS A 104 -15.98 -22.18 -26.38
N GLY A 105 -15.55 -20.94 -26.18
CA GLY A 105 -16.22 -19.74 -26.63
C GLY A 105 -15.63 -19.19 -27.92
N ASN A 106 -16.05 -17.97 -28.24
CA ASN A 106 -15.61 -17.28 -29.45
C ASN A 106 -14.19 -16.68 -29.34
N LEU A 107 -13.56 -16.79 -28.17
CA LEU A 107 -12.20 -16.34 -27.88
C LEU A 107 -11.26 -17.52 -27.61
N ALA A 108 -11.60 -18.72 -28.12
CA ALA A 108 -10.86 -19.96 -27.87
C ALA A 108 -9.36 -19.86 -28.18
N GLU A 109 -8.97 -19.16 -29.25
CA GLU A 109 -7.55 -18.95 -29.60
C GLU A 109 -6.82 -18.13 -28.52
N ALA A 110 -7.38 -16.99 -28.12
CA ALA A 110 -6.80 -16.15 -27.06
C ALA A 110 -6.78 -16.89 -25.71
N ALA A 111 -7.81 -17.66 -25.41
CA ALA A 111 -7.88 -18.49 -24.21
C ALA A 111 -6.82 -19.62 -24.24
N GLN A 112 -6.56 -20.21 -25.40
CA GLN A 112 -5.52 -21.22 -25.58
C GLN A 112 -4.12 -20.63 -25.41
N GLN A 113 -3.87 -19.43 -25.95
CA GLN A 113 -2.61 -18.70 -25.75
C GLN A 113 -2.40 -18.34 -24.28
N PHE A 114 -3.42 -17.81 -23.61
CA PHE A 114 -3.34 -17.45 -22.21
C PHE A 114 -3.16 -18.69 -21.31
N LYS A 115 -3.85 -19.80 -21.61
CA LYS A 115 -3.65 -21.08 -20.93
C LYS A 115 -2.20 -21.58 -21.06
N ALA A 116 -1.63 -21.53 -22.27
CA ALA A 116 -0.24 -21.92 -22.48
C ALA A 116 0.73 -21.03 -21.67
N TYR A 117 0.44 -19.73 -21.55
CA TYR A 117 1.18 -18.84 -20.67
C TYR A 117 1.03 -19.23 -19.18
N MET A 118 -0.20 -19.50 -18.70
CA MET A 118 -0.44 -19.97 -17.33
C MET A 118 0.40 -21.21 -16.98
N GLU A 119 0.48 -22.17 -17.91
CA GLU A 119 1.30 -23.37 -17.79
C GLU A 119 2.80 -23.04 -17.75
N LYS A 120 3.28 -22.17 -18.67
CA LYS A 120 4.68 -21.71 -18.73
C LYS A 120 5.14 -21.05 -17.44
N VAL A 121 4.30 -20.24 -16.80
CA VAL A 121 4.65 -19.56 -15.53
C VAL A 121 4.34 -20.37 -14.28
N ASN A 122 3.88 -21.62 -14.43
CA ASN A 122 3.51 -22.52 -13.34
C ASN A 122 2.42 -21.91 -12.41
N PHE A 123 1.41 -21.27 -12.99
CA PHE A 123 0.26 -20.77 -12.24
C PHE A 123 -0.52 -21.94 -11.58
N PRO A 124 -1.02 -21.81 -10.33
CA PRO A 124 -1.06 -20.62 -9.48
C PRO A 124 0.18 -20.40 -8.59
N LYS A 125 1.25 -21.19 -8.73
CA LYS A 125 2.43 -21.21 -7.85
C LYS A 125 3.42 -20.07 -8.14
N LEU A 126 2.93 -18.83 -8.15
CA LEU A 126 3.73 -17.63 -8.41
C LEU A 126 4.43 -17.15 -7.13
N THR A 127 5.76 -17.33 -7.08
CA THR A 127 6.56 -17.15 -5.86
C THR A 127 7.00 -15.73 -5.55
N THR A 128 6.90 -14.79 -6.50
CA THR A 128 7.35 -13.40 -6.31
C THR A 128 6.26 -12.40 -6.65
N VAL A 129 6.29 -11.22 -6.00
CA VAL A 129 5.38 -10.11 -6.30
C VAL A 129 5.46 -9.70 -7.76
N MET A 130 6.67 -9.61 -8.34
CA MET A 130 6.85 -9.28 -9.75
C MET A 130 6.14 -10.26 -10.69
N LYS A 131 6.23 -11.57 -10.42
CA LYS A 131 5.53 -12.59 -11.23
C LYS A 131 4.01 -12.50 -11.08
N ARG A 132 3.51 -12.20 -9.88
CA ARG A 132 2.09 -11.99 -9.62
C ARG A 132 1.56 -10.77 -10.38
N VAL A 133 2.32 -9.67 -10.42
CA VAL A 133 1.96 -8.45 -11.16
C VAL A 133 2.04 -8.67 -12.66
N GLU A 134 3.09 -9.31 -13.17
CA GLU A 134 3.17 -9.70 -14.59
C GLU A 134 1.95 -10.52 -15.00
N PHE A 135 1.60 -11.54 -14.21
CA PHE A 135 0.41 -12.35 -14.48
C PHE A 135 -0.87 -11.51 -14.44
N LYS A 136 -1.01 -10.62 -13.46
CA LYS A 136 -2.15 -9.71 -13.32
C LYS A 136 -2.30 -8.81 -14.55
N ASP A 137 -1.20 -8.24 -15.05
CA ASP A 137 -1.19 -7.37 -16.23
C ASP A 137 -1.73 -8.16 -17.45
N GLY A 138 -1.20 -9.35 -17.71
CA GLY A 138 -1.71 -10.22 -18.78
C GLY A 138 -3.16 -10.66 -18.60
N PHE A 139 -3.53 -11.05 -17.38
CA PHE A 139 -4.89 -11.45 -17.04
C PHE A 139 -5.88 -10.30 -17.23
N SER A 140 -5.53 -9.07 -16.84
CA SER A 140 -6.40 -7.91 -16.98
C SER A 140 -6.71 -7.60 -18.45
N LEU A 141 -5.74 -7.76 -19.34
CA LEU A 141 -5.95 -7.65 -20.79
C LEU A 141 -6.86 -8.78 -21.30
N PHE A 142 -6.57 -10.03 -20.97
CA PHE A 142 -7.40 -11.17 -21.35
C PHE A 142 -8.85 -11.04 -20.82
N LEU A 143 -9.00 -10.55 -19.60
CA LEU A 143 -10.28 -10.29 -18.98
C LEU A 143 -11.08 -9.23 -19.75
N LEU A 144 -10.46 -8.10 -20.10
CA LEU A 144 -11.14 -7.03 -20.84
C LEU A 144 -11.46 -7.40 -22.31
N LEU A 145 -10.80 -8.44 -22.85
CA LEU A 145 -11.20 -9.04 -24.12
C LEU A 145 -12.48 -9.87 -23.99
N THR A 146 -12.60 -10.60 -22.90
CA THR A 146 -13.69 -11.58 -22.69
C THR A 146 -14.91 -10.94 -22.05
N GLN A 147 -14.73 -9.85 -21.30
CA GLN A 147 -15.77 -9.10 -20.62
C GLN A 147 -15.53 -7.60 -20.78
N SER A 148 -16.55 -6.85 -21.20
CA SER A 148 -16.51 -5.39 -21.22
C SER A 148 -16.64 -4.81 -19.81
N GLY A 149 -16.18 -3.58 -19.62
CA GLY A 149 -16.28 -2.84 -18.37
C GLY A 149 -14.94 -2.24 -17.96
N TYR A 150 -14.84 -1.90 -16.67
CA TYR A 150 -13.64 -1.36 -16.06
C TYR A 150 -12.81 -2.46 -15.41
N PHE A 151 -11.49 -2.39 -15.51
CA PHE A 151 -10.55 -3.12 -14.66
C PHE A 151 -9.89 -2.14 -13.70
N LEU A 152 -9.85 -2.46 -12.41
CA LEU A 152 -9.23 -1.69 -11.34
C LEU A 152 -8.28 -2.59 -10.53
N ASP A 153 -7.12 -2.07 -10.13
CA ASP A 153 -6.31 -2.68 -9.07
C ASP A 153 -7.02 -2.60 -7.73
N THR A 154 -6.74 -3.54 -6.83
CA THR A 154 -7.35 -3.60 -5.48
C THR A 154 -6.98 -2.42 -4.58
N ASN A 155 -5.99 -1.61 -4.97
CA ASN A 155 -5.60 -0.36 -4.31
C ASN A 155 -6.22 0.92 -4.92
N ILE A 156 -7.23 0.77 -5.77
CA ILE A 156 -8.09 1.87 -6.22
C ILE A 156 -9.24 2.04 -5.21
N LEU A 157 -9.27 3.19 -4.55
CA LEU A 157 -10.25 3.55 -3.51
C LEU A 157 -11.16 4.71 -3.95
N PRO A 158 -12.38 4.84 -3.43
CA PRO A 158 -13.19 6.04 -3.58
C PRO A 158 -12.51 7.28 -3.00
N LEU A 159 -12.60 8.41 -3.69
CA LEU A 159 -12.23 9.72 -3.15
C LEU A 159 -13.14 10.09 -1.98
N ARG A 160 -12.54 10.32 -0.79
CA ARG A 160 -13.27 10.66 0.46
C ARG A 160 -14.29 11.80 0.28
N ASN A 161 -13.93 12.83 -0.48
CA ASN A 161 -14.73 14.04 -0.65
C ASN A 161 -15.72 13.97 -1.83
N ARG A 162 -15.76 12.86 -2.57
CA ARG A 162 -16.67 12.72 -3.72
C ARG A 162 -17.97 12.06 -3.27
N LYS A 163 -19.10 12.72 -3.55
CA LYS A 163 -20.44 12.18 -3.23
C LYS A 163 -20.84 11.05 -4.18
N LEU A 164 -20.52 11.19 -5.46
CA LEU A 164 -20.93 10.27 -6.52
C LEU A 164 -19.71 9.78 -7.31
N LEU A 165 -19.64 8.46 -7.47
CA LEU A 165 -18.78 7.75 -8.41
C LEU A 165 -19.47 7.69 -9.78
N ASP A 166 -18.71 7.97 -10.85
CA ASP A 166 -19.20 7.94 -12.22
C ASP A 166 -18.45 6.87 -13.03
N PHE A 167 -19.11 5.72 -13.21
CA PHE A 167 -18.65 4.66 -14.08
C PHE A 167 -19.54 4.58 -15.34
N SER A 168 -19.79 5.72 -16.00
CA SER A 168 -20.52 5.80 -17.28
C SER A 168 -19.99 4.91 -18.40
N GLY A 169 -18.75 4.44 -18.29
CA GLY A 169 -18.02 3.84 -19.40
C GLY A 169 -17.28 4.90 -20.22
N GLU A 170 -16.46 4.42 -21.14
CA GLU A 170 -15.75 5.20 -22.15
C GLU A 170 -16.22 4.78 -23.56
N LYS A 171 -15.91 5.59 -24.58
CA LYS A 171 -16.33 5.30 -25.97
C LYS A 171 -15.49 4.24 -26.67
N GLN A 172 -14.27 4.04 -26.22
CA GLN A 172 -13.29 3.12 -26.82
C GLN A 172 -12.43 2.51 -25.71
N PHE A 173 -11.61 1.51 -26.05
CA PHE A 173 -10.64 0.97 -25.11
C PHE A 173 -9.75 2.09 -24.55
N THR A 174 -9.60 2.18 -23.23
CA THR A 174 -8.84 3.26 -22.56
C THR A 174 -7.99 2.72 -21.42
N THR A 175 -6.96 3.49 -21.04
CA THR A 175 -6.06 3.16 -19.94
C THR A 175 -5.79 4.38 -19.07
N SER A 176 -5.27 4.15 -17.86
CA SER A 176 -5.04 5.15 -16.83
C SER A 176 -3.78 6.00 -17.02
N GLY A 177 -2.92 5.68 -17.99
CA GLY A 177 -1.72 6.44 -18.32
C GLY A 177 -0.58 5.58 -18.87
N LEU A 178 0.22 6.15 -19.79
CA LEU A 178 1.50 5.58 -20.28
C LEU A 178 2.72 6.27 -19.67
N ARG A 179 2.55 7.03 -18.58
CA ARG A 179 3.63 7.83 -18.00
C ARG A 179 4.57 6.93 -17.18
N GLU A 180 5.87 7.22 -17.28
CA GLU A 180 7.01 6.46 -16.73
C GLU A 180 6.92 6.10 -15.22
N TRP A 181 6.09 6.81 -14.46
CA TRP A 181 5.98 6.69 -13.01
C TRP A 181 5.03 5.56 -12.55
N HIS A 182 4.14 5.09 -13.43
CA HIS A 182 3.25 3.97 -13.13
C HIS A 182 3.64 2.76 -13.96
N ARG A 183 4.14 1.72 -13.29
CA ARG A 183 4.70 0.55 -13.98
C ARG A 183 3.62 -0.49 -14.32
N ASP A 184 2.54 -0.61 -13.56
CA ASP A 184 1.54 -1.67 -13.68
C ASP A 184 0.25 -1.25 -14.39
N PHE A 185 -0.56 -2.21 -14.85
CA PHE A 185 -1.87 -1.93 -15.43
C PHE A 185 -2.90 -1.88 -14.30
N PHE A 186 -3.24 -0.68 -13.84
CA PHE A 186 -4.03 -0.52 -12.61
C PHE A 186 -5.44 0.03 -12.82
N LEU A 187 -5.72 0.64 -13.97
CA LEU A 187 -7.06 1.08 -14.35
C LEU A 187 -7.18 1.09 -15.88
N MET A 188 -8.13 0.33 -16.40
CA MET A 188 -8.40 0.23 -17.83
C MET A 188 -9.90 0.08 -18.07
N TYR A 189 -10.34 0.30 -19.31
CA TYR A 189 -11.73 0.08 -19.69
C TYR A 189 -11.83 -0.46 -21.11
N SER A 190 -12.76 -1.39 -21.33
CA SER A 190 -13.16 -1.88 -22.65
C SER A 190 -14.67 -1.73 -22.83
N PRO A 191 -15.16 -1.05 -23.89
CA PRO A 191 -16.60 -0.83 -24.09
C PRO A 191 -17.34 -2.10 -24.53
N VAL A 192 -16.65 -3.03 -25.17
CA VAL A 192 -17.25 -4.22 -25.78
C VAL A 192 -16.34 -5.43 -25.62
N VAL A 193 -16.96 -6.60 -25.56
CA VAL A 193 -16.26 -7.88 -25.68
C VAL A 193 -15.60 -7.95 -27.07
N LYS A 194 -14.37 -8.47 -27.14
CA LYS A 194 -13.53 -8.50 -28.35
C LYS A 194 -13.24 -7.12 -28.96
N ASP A 195 -13.03 -6.10 -28.13
CA ASP A 195 -12.56 -4.81 -28.62
C ASP A 195 -11.28 -5.01 -29.49
N PRO A 196 -11.27 -4.54 -30.76
CA PRO A 196 -10.14 -4.79 -31.67
C PRO A 196 -8.82 -4.21 -31.17
N THR A 197 -8.86 -3.07 -30.47
CA THR A 197 -7.66 -2.42 -29.91
C THR A 197 -7.15 -3.24 -28.75
N ALA A 198 -8.03 -3.63 -27.82
CA ALA A 198 -7.66 -4.50 -26.71
C ALA A 198 -7.04 -5.82 -27.23
N MET A 199 -7.56 -6.38 -28.34
CA MET A 199 -7.08 -7.63 -28.92
C MET A 199 -5.65 -7.50 -29.42
N GLN A 200 -5.32 -6.38 -30.07
CA GLN A 200 -3.96 -6.12 -30.56
C GLN A 200 -2.98 -5.92 -29.41
N VAL A 201 -3.39 -5.20 -28.36
CA VAL A 201 -2.59 -5.00 -27.14
C VAL A 201 -2.32 -6.35 -26.44
N PHE A 202 -3.34 -7.19 -26.27
CA PHE A 202 -3.18 -8.53 -25.70
C PHE A 202 -2.23 -9.40 -26.52
N LYS A 203 -2.34 -9.39 -27.85
CA LYS A 203 -1.43 -10.13 -28.73
C LYS A 203 0.03 -9.68 -28.58
N LYS A 204 0.28 -8.36 -28.55
CA LYS A 204 1.63 -7.85 -28.26
C LYS A 204 2.14 -8.30 -26.88
N TRP A 205 1.28 -8.27 -25.87
CA TRP A 205 1.66 -8.68 -24.52
C TRP A 205 1.98 -10.18 -24.44
N ILE A 206 1.16 -11.05 -25.04
CA ILE A 206 1.34 -12.50 -24.95
C ILE A 206 2.57 -12.99 -25.74
N GLU A 207 3.00 -12.26 -26.77
CA GLU A 207 4.24 -12.51 -27.52
C GLU A 207 5.50 -12.21 -26.69
N SER A 208 5.45 -11.20 -25.83
CA SER A 208 6.56 -10.82 -24.95
C SER A 208 6.07 -10.47 -23.53
N PRO A 209 5.64 -11.48 -22.75
CA PRO A 209 5.15 -11.25 -21.39
C PRO A 209 6.27 -10.72 -20.52
N SER A 210 6.03 -9.59 -19.87
CA SER A 210 6.95 -9.03 -18.90
C SER A 210 6.21 -8.14 -17.90
N PHE A 211 6.73 -8.10 -16.68
CA PHE A 211 6.30 -7.18 -15.64
C PHE A 211 6.25 -5.76 -16.21
N ALA A 212 5.12 -5.05 -16.00
CA ALA A 212 5.03 -3.63 -16.30
C ALA A 212 5.30 -3.27 -17.78
N ASN A 213 4.95 -4.17 -18.71
CA ASN A 213 5.25 -3.99 -20.13
C ASN A 213 4.35 -2.93 -20.77
N LEU A 214 4.62 -1.64 -20.55
CA LEU A 214 3.87 -0.55 -21.18
C LEU A 214 4.07 -0.46 -22.70
N ASP A 215 5.09 -1.13 -23.23
CA ASP A 215 5.41 -1.10 -24.66
C ASP A 215 4.32 -1.75 -25.51
N VAL A 216 3.48 -2.59 -24.91
CA VAL A 216 2.33 -3.21 -25.58
C VAL A 216 1.27 -2.20 -26.01
N PHE A 217 1.27 -1.00 -25.42
CA PHE A 217 0.38 0.08 -25.82
C PHE A 217 1.01 1.02 -26.86
N LYS A 218 2.32 0.90 -27.11
CA LYS A 218 2.99 1.69 -28.16
C LYS A 218 2.35 1.37 -29.51
N ASP A 219 2.30 2.39 -30.35
CA ASP A 219 1.71 2.37 -31.70
C ASP A 219 0.18 2.36 -31.76
N PHE A 220 -0.52 2.37 -30.62
CA PHE A 220 -1.97 2.48 -30.58
C PHE A 220 -2.41 3.86 -30.08
N ASN A 221 -3.39 4.47 -30.76
CA ASN A 221 -4.01 5.72 -30.31
C ASN A 221 -5.04 5.46 -29.21
N ILE A 222 -4.57 4.95 -28.07
CA ILE A 222 -5.41 4.62 -26.91
C ILE A 222 -5.55 5.89 -26.05
N PRO A 223 -6.76 6.42 -25.88
CA PRO A 223 -6.99 7.60 -25.08
C PRO A 223 -6.79 7.26 -23.61
N LEU A 224 -6.41 8.28 -22.85
CA LEU A 224 -6.35 8.19 -21.41
C LEU A 224 -7.74 8.42 -20.82
N ILE A 225 -8.03 7.73 -19.73
CA ILE A 225 -9.18 8.07 -18.88
C ILE A 225 -9.02 9.53 -18.46
N SER A 226 -10.04 10.34 -18.73
CA SER A 226 -9.96 11.80 -18.59
C SER A 226 -9.90 12.27 -17.12
N ASN A 227 -9.43 13.50 -16.90
CA ASN A 227 -9.37 14.20 -15.61
C ASN A 227 -8.50 13.50 -14.54
N VAL A 228 -7.28 13.13 -14.93
CA VAL A 228 -6.27 12.59 -14.03
C VAL A 228 -5.43 13.72 -13.43
N THR A 229 -5.43 13.83 -12.10
CA THR A 229 -4.52 14.73 -11.35
C THR A 229 -3.70 13.90 -10.38
N GLY A 230 -2.43 13.62 -10.73
CA GLY A 230 -1.60 12.68 -9.98
C GLY A 230 -2.18 11.26 -10.03
N SER A 231 -2.48 10.68 -8.88
CA SER A 231 -3.14 9.36 -8.76
C SER A 231 -4.67 9.42 -8.67
N LYS A 232 -5.26 10.61 -8.81
CA LYS A 232 -6.71 10.83 -8.68
C LYS A 232 -7.39 10.87 -10.04
N TYR A 233 -8.44 10.07 -10.17
CA TYR A 233 -9.32 10.00 -11.35
C TYR A 233 -10.62 10.72 -10.99
N GLU A 234 -10.61 12.06 -11.06
CA GLU A 234 -11.66 12.90 -10.48
C GLU A 234 -13.03 12.65 -11.10
N ARG A 235 -13.07 12.32 -12.40
CA ARG A 235 -14.29 11.94 -13.11
C ARG A 235 -14.93 10.71 -12.46
N LEU A 236 -14.15 9.63 -12.37
CA LEU A 236 -14.59 8.36 -11.79
C LEU A 236 -14.86 8.47 -10.28
N GLY A 237 -14.24 9.46 -9.62
CA GLY A 237 -14.34 9.65 -8.18
C GLY A 237 -13.45 8.70 -7.39
N VAL A 238 -12.36 8.21 -7.97
CA VAL A 238 -11.44 7.23 -7.34
C VAL A 238 -9.99 7.74 -7.31
N GLU A 239 -9.17 7.15 -6.45
CA GLU A 239 -7.73 7.38 -6.38
C GLU A 239 -6.95 6.08 -6.23
N LYS A 240 -5.77 6.02 -6.84
CA LYS A 240 -4.81 4.95 -6.59
C LYS A 240 -3.97 5.28 -5.35
N ILE A 241 -3.96 4.37 -4.38
CA ILE A 241 -3.06 4.43 -3.24
C ILE A 241 -1.87 3.50 -3.52
N SER A 242 -0.68 4.08 -3.63
CA SER A 242 0.55 3.30 -3.73
C SER A 242 0.98 2.82 -2.35
N TYR A 243 0.87 1.51 -2.11
CA TYR A 243 1.33 0.90 -0.87
C TYR A 243 2.84 0.61 -0.88
N ARG A 244 3.49 0.46 -2.04
CA ARG A 244 4.95 0.33 -2.20
C ARG A 244 5.42 0.66 -3.62
N SER A 245 6.68 1.06 -3.75
CA SER A 245 7.46 0.88 -4.98
C SER A 245 7.84 -0.60 -5.11
N TYR A 246 7.56 -1.23 -6.25
CA TYR A 246 7.98 -2.60 -6.55
C TYR A 246 9.51 -2.82 -6.50
N GLY A 247 10.30 -1.75 -6.36
CA GLY A 247 11.77 -1.77 -6.30
C GLY A 247 12.40 -1.36 -4.96
N ASP A 248 11.62 -0.93 -3.96
CA ASP A 248 12.21 -0.54 -2.68
C ASP A 248 12.51 -1.77 -1.84
N ARG A 249 13.77 -1.88 -1.38
CA ARG A 249 14.26 -3.00 -0.54
C ARG A 249 13.66 -3.01 0.86
N ILE A 250 12.83 -2.03 1.19
CA ILE A 250 12.23 -1.90 2.51
C ILE A 250 10.93 -2.68 2.48
N GLU A 251 11.07 -3.98 2.70
CA GLU A 251 9.97 -4.88 2.91
C GLU A 251 9.34 -4.60 4.28
N LEU A 252 8.64 -3.47 4.46
CA LEU A 252 7.83 -3.22 5.67
C LEU A 252 6.75 -4.30 5.89
N GLY A 253 6.65 -5.29 4.99
CA GLY A 253 5.68 -6.36 4.97
C GLY A 253 4.31 -5.97 5.49
N HIS A 254 3.88 -6.74 6.46
CA HIS A 254 2.67 -6.58 7.23
C HIS A 254 2.73 -5.42 8.26
N PHE A 255 3.91 -4.88 8.61
CA PHE A 255 4.11 -3.70 9.48
C PHE A 255 3.94 -2.35 8.77
N TYR A 256 3.65 -2.35 7.46
CA TYR A 256 3.50 -1.14 6.66
C TYR A 256 2.57 -0.07 7.28
N TRP A 257 1.47 -0.49 7.90
CA TRP A 257 0.43 0.40 8.41
C TRP A 257 0.70 0.97 9.81
N VAL A 258 1.70 0.44 10.53
CA VAL A 258 2.14 0.97 11.83
C VAL A 258 3.28 2.00 11.68
N HIS A 259 3.74 2.28 10.45
CA HIS A 259 4.80 3.25 10.19
C HIS A 259 4.41 4.68 10.68
N PRO A 260 5.34 5.46 11.25
CA PRO A 260 5.07 6.81 11.79
C PRO A 260 4.27 7.75 10.87
N ASP A 261 4.59 7.73 9.57
CA ASP A 261 3.99 8.62 8.55
C ASP A 261 2.67 8.11 7.97
N ARG A 262 2.06 7.11 8.60
CA ARG A 262 0.90 6.37 8.06
C ARG A 262 -0.22 6.17 9.11
N VAL A 263 -0.33 7.09 10.06
CA VAL A 263 -1.33 7.04 11.16
C VAL A 263 -2.77 6.83 10.65
N ASP A 264 -3.15 7.54 9.58
CA ASP A 264 -4.48 7.39 8.98
C ASP A 264 -4.70 5.98 8.41
N CYS A 265 -3.65 5.32 7.92
CA CYS A 265 -3.74 3.95 7.43
C CYS A 265 -3.92 2.96 8.59
N PHE A 266 -3.42 3.27 9.79
CA PHE A 266 -3.50 2.35 10.93
C PHE A 266 -4.94 2.02 11.31
N LEU A 267 -5.76 3.06 11.50
CA LEU A 267 -7.16 2.90 11.89
C LEU A 267 -7.98 2.12 10.87
N GLN A 268 -7.67 2.32 9.59
CA GLN A 268 -8.36 1.69 8.47
C GLN A 268 -7.93 0.24 8.28
N LYS A 269 -6.63 -0.06 8.37
CA LYS A 269 -6.09 -1.38 7.99
C LYS A 269 -6.13 -2.41 9.10
N ARG A 270 -6.18 -1.98 10.38
CA ARG A 270 -6.21 -2.89 11.54
C ARG A 270 -7.33 -3.94 11.48
N VAL A 271 -8.48 -3.61 10.89
CA VAL A 271 -9.63 -4.53 10.77
C VAL A 271 -9.38 -5.71 9.83
N PHE A 272 -8.34 -5.63 9.00
CA PHE A 272 -7.93 -6.68 8.06
C PHE A 272 -6.67 -7.42 8.50
N ALA A 273 -6.09 -7.05 9.63
CA ALA A 273 -4.89 -7.64 10.17
C ALA A 273 -5.24 -8.64 11.30
N ASP A 274 -4.49 -9.74 11.37
CA ASP A 274 -4.42 -10.51 12.60
C ASP A 274 -3.49 -9.77 13.57
N ILE A 275 -4.09 -9.01 14.50
CA ILE A 275 -3.36 -8.14 15.42
C ILE A 275 -2.36 -8.91 16.33
N ASN A 276 -2.55 -10.22 16.47
CA ASN A 276 -1.74 -11.12 17.30
C ASN A 276 -0.71 -11.91 16.49
N ARG A 277 -0.64 -11.68 15.18
CA ARG A 277 0.36 -12.33 14.33
C ARG A 277 1.76 -11.99 14.80
N GLN A 278 2.60 -13.03 14.89
CA GLN A 278 4.01 -12.93 15.20
C GLN A 278 4.83 -13.06 13.91
N SER A 279 5.72 -12.10 13.65
CA SER A 279 6.63 -12.14 12.50
C SER A 279 7.88 -11.31 12.79
N GLN A 280 8.86 -11.32 11.88
CA GLN A 280 10.07 -10.55 12.03
C GLN A 280 9.85 -9.11 11.55
N SER A 281 10.07 -8.13 12.44
CA SER A 281 10.08 -6.72 12.03
C SER A 281 11.40 -6.39 11.31
N PRO A 282 11.35 -5.77 10.12
CA PRO A 282 12.54 -5.35 9.40
C PRO A 282 13.17 -4.07 9.99
N ASN A 283 12.48 -3.41 10.94
CA ASN A 283 12.87 -2.10 11.44
C ASN A 283 13.99 -2.18 12.48
N LEU A 284 14.80 -1.13 12.51
CA LEU A 284 15.84 -0.89 13.50
C LEU A 284 15.44 0.34 14.31
N TYR A 285 15.59 0.26 15.63
CA TYR A 285 15.20 1.34 16.54
C TYR A 285 16.40 1.80 17.35
N LEU A 286 16.73 3.08 17.24
CA LEU A 286 17.78 3.70 18.05
C LEU A 286 17.28 3.83 19.49
N LEU A 287 18.09 3.38 20.45
CA LEU A 287 17.81 3.48 21.88
C LEU A 287 18.29 4.81 22.47
N GLU A 288 19.10 5.55 21.73
CA GLU A 288 19.63 6.85 22.12
C GLU A 288 19.62 7.85 20.96
N SER A 289 19.59 9.14 21.28
CA SER A 289 19.74 10.18 20.27
C SER A 289 21.17 10.20 19.76
N CYS A 290 21.37 10.00 18.45
CA CYS A 290 22.70 10.02 17.85
C CYS A 290 22.76 10.85 16.56
N SER A 291 23.91 11.47 16.30
CA SER A 291 24.27 11.97 14.98
C SER A 291 24.91 10.84 14.19
N LEU A 292 24.35 10.47 13.03
CA LEU A 292 24.83 9.33 12.23
C LEU A 292 26.23 9.55 11.64
N HIS A 293 27.01 8.48 11.55
CA HIS A 293 28.29 8.39 10.84
C HIS A 293 28.36 7.07 10.08
N TYR A 294 28.87 7.09 8.85
CA TYR A 294 29.11 5.88 8.06
C TYR A 294 30.60 5.61 7.90
N SER A 295 30.99 4.33 8.07
CA SER A 295 32.31 3.82 7.67
C SER A 295 32.32 3.51 6.18
N ASN A 296 33.46 3.74 5.52
CA ASN A 296 33.68 3.44 4.11
C ASN A 296 33.95 1.92 3.85
N SER A 297 33.53 1.03 4.76
CA SER A 297 33.74 -0.41 4.69
C SER A 297 32.62 -1.13 3.93
N ALA A 298 32.95 -2.27 3.28
CA ALA A 298 32.01 -3.11 2.54
C ALA A 298 30.91 -3.79 3.40
N ASP A 299 31.00 -3.65 4.73
CA ASP A 299 30.04 -4.17 5.70
C ASP A 299 28.93 -3.13 5.97
N ARG A 300 27.71 -3.41 5.50
CA ARG A 300 26.59 -2.45 5.42
C ARG A 300 25.83 -2.26 6.73
N ASP A 301 26.11 -3.06 7.75
CA ASP A 301 25.39 -3.06 9.03
C ASP A 301 26.08 -2.21 10.12
N GLN A 302 27.16 -1.48 9.78
CA GLN A 302 27.92 -0.67 10.74
C GLN A 302 27.53 0.81 10.69
N LEU A 303 26.65 1.23 11.61
CA LEU A 303 26.35 2.63 11.90
C LEU A 303 27.22 3.12 13.06
N PHE A 304 27.87 4.27 12.91
CA PHE A 304 28.67 4.92 13.94
C PHE A 304 27.95 6.14 14.49
N SER A 305 28.24 6.51 15.74
CA SER A 305 27.84 7.80 16.30
C SER A 305 29.05 8.52 16.87
N LEU A 306 28.84 9.81 17.16
CA LEU A 306 29.87 10.76 17.54
C LEU A 306 30.87 10.25 18.59
N PRO A 307 32.12 10.75 18.56
CA PRO A 307 32.68 11.87 17.77
C PRO A 307 32.88 11.67 16.25
N ILE A 308 33.34 12.70 15.54
CA ILE A 308 33.62 12.69 14.10
C ILE A 308 35.12 12.42 13.89
N GLN A 309 35.51 11.28 13.34
CA GLN A 309 36.94 10.97 13.09
C GLN A 309 37.45 11.33 11.69
N THR A 310 36.55 11.73 10.79
CA THR A 310 36.86 12.09 9.40
C THR A 310 36.74 13.60 9.20
N GLU A 311 37.42 14.15 8.19
CA GLU A 311 37.30 15.59 7.85
C GLU A 311 35.86 15.99 7.51
N THR A 312 34.98 15.02 7.21
CA THR A 312 33.59 15.22 6.82
C THR A 312 32.63 14.24 7.54
N ALA A 313 31.35 14.59 7.67
CA ALA A 313 30.29 13.80 8.30
C ALA A 313 28.89 14.12 7.76
N TYR A 314 27.90 13.26 8.03
CA TYR A 314 26.49 13.49 7.69
C TYR A 314 25.59 13.28 8.92
N VAL A 315 24.96 14.33 9.42
CA VAL A 315 24.16 14.31 10.66
C VAL A 315 22.68 14.38 10.35
N LEU A 316 21.91 13.39 10.80
CA LEU A 316 20.44 13.41 10.76
C LEU A 316 19.89 14.24 11.93
N SER A 317 19.01 15.20 11.65
CA SER A 317 18.28 15.95 12.68
C SER A 317 16.91 15.33 12.99
N LYS A 318 16.32 15.70 14.14
CA LYS A 318 14.96 15.29 14.58
C LYS A 318 13.83 15.59 13.58
N LYS A 319 14.07 16.39 12.53
CA LYS A 319 13.10 16.71 11.47
C LYS A 319 13.45 16.05 10.13
N GLU A 320 14.18 14.93 10.17
CA GLU A 320 14.57 14.18 8.97
C GLU A 320 15.46 14.95 7.98
N LYS A 321 16.14 16.01 8.43
CA LYS A 321 17.10 16.73 7.59
C LYS A 321 18.49 16.16 7.80
N ILE A 322 19.21 15.88 6.71
CA ILE A 322 20.60 15.43 6.75
C ILE A 322 21.51 16.63 6.51
N TYR A 323 22.50 16.79 7.39
CA TYR A 323 23.49 17.86 7.34
C TYR A 323 24.87 17.28 7.05
N PHE A 324 25.49 17.67 5.94
CA PHE A 324 26.90 17.45 5.73
C PHE A 324 27.72 18.43 6.55
N ILE A 325 28.69 17.95 7.29
CA ILE A 325 29.60 18.72 8.12
C ILE A 325 31.01 18.47 7.59
N ARG A 326 31.76 19.52 7.23
CA ARG A 326 33.21 19.46 7.01
C ARG A 326 33.92 20.14 8.18
N LEU A 327 34.68 19.36 8.94
CA LEU A 327 35.42 19.83 10.12
C LEU A 327 36.48 20.87 9.74
N LYS A 328 37.21 20.64 8.65
CA LYS A 328 38.22 21.58 8.16
C LYS A 328 37.53 22.74 7.42
N GLY A 329 37.60 23.93 7.99
CA GLY A 329 36.94 25.13 7.44
C GLY A 329 35.48 25.32 7.87
N VAL A 330 34.97 24.46 8.76
CA VAL A 330 33.68 24.64 9.47
C VAL A 330 32.52 24.90 8.51
N GLN A 331 32.31 23.98 7.58
CA GLN A 331 31.21 24.06 6.62
C GLN A 331 30.08 23.12 7.05
N VAL A 332 28.86 23.65 7.17
CA VAL A 332 27.65 22.85 7.40
C VAL A 332 26.68 23.12 6.26
N VAL A 333 26.18 22.03 5.66
CA VAL A 333 25.34 22.05 4.48
C VAL A 333 24.13 21.17 4.75
N CYS A 334 22.92 21.72 4.71
CA CYS A 334 21.72 20.89 4.61
C CYS A 334 21.70 20.22 3.24
N VAL A 335 21.69 18.89 3.20
CA VAL A 335 21.87 18.10 1.99
C VAL A 335 20.52 17.70 1.39
N GLU A 336 19.51 17.42 2.22
CA GLU A 336 18.18 17.03 1.74
C GLU A 336 17.09 17.32 2.78
N ASP A 337 15.86 17.53 2.30
CA ASP A 337 14.63 17.78 3.05
C ASP A 337 13.58 16.77 2.55
N CYS A 338 12.99 15.98 3.46
CA CYS A 338 12.08 14.82 3.27
C CYS A 338 12.76 13.43 3.30
N LEU A 339 12.49 12.59 4.32
CA LEU A 339 12.96 11.18 4.36
C LEU A 339 11.81 10.18 4.61
N THR A 340 12.10 8.90 4.42
CA THR A 340 11.17 7.78 4.67
C THR A 340 11.80 6.57 5.42
N ASN A 341 13.13 6.50 5.67
CA ASN A 341 13.78 5.43 6.46
C ASN A 341 15.24 5.73 6.86
N LEU A 342 15.89 4.81 7.61
CA LEU A 342 17.27 4.80 8.16
C LEU A 342 18.41 4.28 7.24
N GLN A 343 18.13 3.98 5.98
CA GLN A 343 19.08 3.39 5.02
C GLN A 343 19.34 4.22 3.72
N ASP A 344 18.54 5.24 3.38
CA ASP A 344 18.68 6.06 2.15
C ASP A 344 19.57 7.34 2.28
N TYR A 345 20.62 7.33 3.11
CA TYR A 345 21.25 8.52 3.73
C TYR A 345 22.24 9.34 2.89
N PHE A 346 22.38 9.10 1.59
CA PHE A 346 23.50 9.66 0.84
C PHE A 346 23.07 10.61 -0.27
N PRO A 347 23.64 11.84 -0.35
CA PRO A 347 23.61 12.59 -1.59
C PRO A 347 24.30 11.77 -2.68
N LYS A 348 23.62 11.63 -3.81
CA LYS A 348 24.27 11.23 -5.06
C LYS A 348 25.13 12.40 -5.53
N GLU A 349 26.27 12.09 -6.17
CA GLU A 349 27.36 13.04 -6.47
C GLU A 349 26.93 14.37 -7.12
N ASP A 350 25.72 14.42 -7.69
CA ASP A 350 25.29 15.46 -8.59
C ASP A 350 24.69 16.71 -7.92
N LYS A 351 24.39 16.71 -6.60
CA LYS A 351 23.68 17.86 -5.96
C LYS A 351 23.95 18.09 -4.46
N PRO A 352 24.94 18.92 -4.09
CA PRO A 352 24.84 19.64 -2.82
C PRO A 352 25.03 21.15 -3.03
N LYS A 353 24.00 21.96 -2.74
CA LYS A 353 24.19 23.39 -2.49
C LYS A 353 24.09 23.68 -0.98
N PRO A 354 25.13 24.25 -0.35
CA PRO A 354 25.15 24.68 1.05
C PRO A 354 24.03 25.63 1.46
N ILE A 355 23.38 25.35 2.59
CA ILE A 355 22.65 26.34 3.40
C ILE A 355 23.35 26.39 4.75
N THR A 356 24.01 27.52 5.05
CA THR A 356 24.77 27.78 6.27
C THR A 356 23.91 28.48 7.31
N ASP A 357 23.61 27.80 8.42
CA ASP A 357 23.11 28.42 9.66
C ASP A 357 24.24 28.39 10.72
N SER A 358 24.66 29.56 11.19
CA SER A 358 25.93 29.73 11.95
C SER A 358 25.82 29.41 13.44
N ALA A 359 24.63 29.48 14.04
CA ALA A 359 24.45 29.29 15.48
C ALA A 359 24.50 27.81 15.89
N VAL A 360 23.88 26.93 15.11
CA VAL A 360 23.90 25.47 15.32
C VAL A 360 25.31 24.92 15.09
N THR A 361 26.01 25.49 14.11
CA THR A 361 27.39 25.14 13.75
C THR A 361 28.37 25.36 14.92
N GLN A 362 28.21 26.43 15.69
CA GLN A 362 29.10 26.74 16.82
C GLN A 362 28.88 25.82 18.04
N MET A 363 27.64 25.40 18.33
CA MET A 363 27.37 24.45 19.42
C MET A 363 28.00 23.07 19.16
N VAL A 364 27.93 22.59 17.92
CA VAL A 364 28.45 21.26 17.55
C VAL A 364 29.97 21.22 17.66
N VAL A 365 30.68 22.26 17.21
CA VAL A 365 32.16 22.34 17.28
C VAL A 365 32.68 22.33 18.72
N LEU A 366 31.95 22.95 19.66
CA LEU A 366 32.30 22.99 21.09
C LEU A 366 32.20 21.62 21.77
N HIS A 367 31.27 20.76 21.34
CA HIS A 367 31.12 19.40 21.88
C HIS A 367 32.17 18.42 21.33
N LEU A 368 32.65 18.64 20.10
CA LEU A 368 33.54 17.71 19.39
C LEU A 368 35.03 17.86 19.71
N THR A 369 35.43 18.98 20.33
CA THR A 369 36.84 19.33 20.56
C THR A 369 37.36 18.94 21.95
N GLN A 370 36.56 18.21 22.75
CA GLN A 370 37.02 17.69 24.04
C GLN A 370 37.86 16.40 23.89
N PRO A 371 39.04 16.31 24.54
CA PRO A 371 40.05 15.26 24.31
C PRO A 371 39.70 13.85 24.84
N ALA A 372 38.49 13.62 25.36
CA ALA A 372 38.09 12.34 25.96
C ALA A 372 37.12 11.51 25.11
N SER A 373 36.76 11.94 23.91
CA SER A 373 35.68 11.31 23.15
C SER A 373 36.16 10.04 22.43
N LYS A 374 35.94 8.87 23.04
CA LYS A 374 35.93 7.59 22.33
C LYS A 374 34.69 7.56 21.43
N LEU A 375 34.84 7.09 20.18
CA LEU A 375 33.71 6.78 19.31
C LEU A 375 32.79 5.77 19.96
N HIS A 376 31.50 6.09 20.05
CA HIS A 376 30.47 5.19 20.54
C HIS A 376 29.59 4.77 19.35
N HIS A 377 29.39 3.46 19.15
CA HIS A 377 28.29 3.00 18.29
C HIS A 377 26.98 3.31 19.00
N PRO A 378 25.99 3.91 18.31
CA PRO A 378 24.74 4.21 18.96
C PRO A 378 24.06 2.89 19.32
N ARG A 379 23.56 2.79 20.54
CA ARG A 379 22.80 1.61 20.94
C ARG A 379 21.51 1.54 20.13
N TYR A 380 21.25 0.39 19.53
CA TYR A 380 20.03 0.15 18.78
C TYR A 380 19.50 -1.24 19.04
N ILE A 381 18.19 -1.41 18.84
CA ILE A 381 17.48 -2.66 19.02
C ILE A 381 16.91 -3.13 17.68
N LYS A 382 17.02 -4.43 17.41
CA LYS A 382 16.52 -5.10 16.21
C LYS A 382 15.63 -6.27 16.62
N ASN A 383 14.49 -6.43 15.97
CA ASN A 383 13.69 -7.63 16.13
C ASN A 383 14.34 -8.82 15.40
N GLU A 384 14.54 -9.91 16.12
CA GLU A 384 15.03 -11.17 15.53
C GLU A 384 13.86 -12.03 15.05
N LYS A 385 12.79 -12.10 15.85
CA LYS A 385 11.58 -12.87 15.54
C LYS A 385 10.41 -12.48 16.44
N ASN A 386 9.23 -12.91 16.03
CA ASN A 386 8.01 -12.95 16.82
C ASN A 386 7.49 -11.59 17.34
N ALA A 387 7.85 -10.48 16.70
CA ALA A 387 7.20 -9.20 16.98
C ALA A 387 5.73 -9.26 16.55
N THR A 388 4.89 -8.64 17.36
CA THR A 388 3.49 -8.33 17.02
C THR A 388 3.35 -6.83 16.76
N TYR A 389 2.19 -6.39 16.26
CA TYR A 389 1.91 -4.96 16.09
C TYR A 389 1.96 -4.19 17.42
N LEU A 390 1.61 -4.84 18.52
CA LEU A 390 1.69 -4.25 19.85
C LEU A 390 3.14 -3.95 20.25
N HIS A 391 4.06 -4.87 19.94
CA HIS A 391 5.49 -4.63 20.16
C HIS A 391 6.03 -3.50 19.28
N GLU A 392 5.63 -3.45 18.00
CA GLU A 392 6.07 -2.40 17.09
C GLU A 392 5.58 -1.01 17.54
N ALA A 393 4.33 -0.93 18.00
CA ALA A 393 3.76 0.31 18.54
C ALA A 393 4.51 0.80 19.79
N VAL A 394 5.03 -0.10 20.62
CA VAL A 394 5.89 0.23 21.78
C VAL A 394 7.23 0.79 21.32
N LEU A 395 7.90 0.15 20.35
CA LEU A 395 9.18 0.64 19.80
C LEU A 395 9.06 2.01 19.16
N LEU A 396 7.91 2.30 18.56
CA LEU A 396 7.59 3.59 17.94
C LEU A 396 7.11 4.66 18.96
N GLN A 397 7.02 4.31 20.25
CA GLN A 397 6.51 5.19 21.31
C GLN A 397 5.09 5.73 21.04
N ARG A 398 4.21 4.90 20.45
CA ARG A 398 2.86 5.32 20.02
C ARG A 398 1.79 4.87 21.02
N ALA A 399 1.65 5.60 22.12
CA ALA A 399 0.68 5.29 23.18
C ALA A 399 -0.76 5.10 22.68
N GLU A 400 -1.21 5.96 21.76
CA GLU A 400 -2.53 5.84 21.16
C GLU A 400 -2.71 4.53 20.39
N MET A 401 -1.70 4.09 19.62
CA MET A 401 -1.77 2.82 18.90
C MET A 401 -1.76 1.63 19.85
N VAL A 402 -0.96 1.68 20.91
CA VAL A 402 -0.95 0.64 21.97
C VAL A 402 -2.35 0.54 22.60
N GLN A 403 -2.94 1.66 23.00
CA GLN A 403 -4.29 1.68 23.58
C GLN A 403 -5.33 1.08 22.63
N ILE A 404 -5.26 1.42 21.34
CA ILE A 404 -6.17 0.91 20.33
C ILE A 404 -6.00 -0.61 20.12
N LEU A 405 -4.76 -1.09 19.99
CA LEU A 405 -4.48 -2.53 19.82
C LEU A 405 -4.96 -3.34 21.03
N LEU A 406 -4.76 -2.83 22.24
CA LEU A 406 -5.26 -3.44 23.47
C LEU A 406 -6.80 -3.50 23.49
N ALA A 407 -7.47 -2.42 23.07
CA ALA A 407 -8.93 -2.39 22.95
C ALA A 407 -9.46 -3.36 21.88
N ASP A 408 -8.68 -3.61 20.82
CA ASP A 408 -9.00 -4.60 19.78
C ASP A 408 -8.71 -6.06 20.22
N GLY A 409 -8.17 -6.27 21.42
CA GLY A 409 -7.87 -7.60 21.97
C GLY A 409 -6.49 -8.13 21.63
N ALA A 410 -5.49 -7.25 21.48
CA ALA A 410 -4.10 -7.67 21.35
C ALA A 410 -3.64 -8.45 22.60
N ASN A 411 -3.03 -9.61 22.37
CA ASN A 411 -2.56 -10.51 23.41
C ASN A 411 -1.25 -9.99 24.01
N THR A 412 -1.31 -9.61 25.28
CA THR A 412 -0.19 -9.06 26.06
C THR A 412 0.83 -10.11 26.49
N ASP A 413 0.50 -11.39 26.40
CA ASP A 413 1.35 -12.51 26.85
C ASP A 413 2.31 -13.00 25.75
N LEU A 414 2.12 -12.55 24.50
CA LEU A 414 3.00 -12.91 23.39
C LEU A 414 4.38 -12.27 23.58
N ARG A 415 5.44 -13.06 23.36
CA ARG A 415 6.83 -12.65 23.52
C ARG A 415 7.54 -12.50 22.18
N ALA A 416 8.37 -11.47 22.06
CA ALA A 416 9.23 -11.22 20.91
C ALA A 416 10.71 -11.26 21.32
N THR A 417 11.59 -11.68 20.41
CA THR A 417 13.03 -11.71 20.64
C THR A 417 13.70 -10.52 19.97
N TYR A 418 14.51 -9.80 20.74
CA TYR A 418 15.29 -8.67 20.25
C TYR A 418 16.77 -8.84 20.51
N ARG A 419 17.58 -8.28 19.61
CA ARG A 419 19.02 -8.12 19.80
C ARG A 419 19.37 -6.65 19.90
N ILE A 420 20.20 -6.33 20.88
CA ILE A 420 20.66 -4.99 21.19
C ILE A 420 22.13 -4.88 20.82
N PHE A 421 22.46 -3.88 20.04
CA PHE A 421 23.79 -3.60 19.55
C PHE A 421 24.34 -2.33 20.23
N PRO A 422 25.67 -2.17 20.29
CA PRO A 422 26.72 -3.11 19.83
C PRO A 422 26.95 -4.29 20.79
N ASP A 423 26.31 -4.26 21.97
CA ASP A 423 26.56 -5.21 23.07
C ASP A 423 26.22 -6.67 22.73
N ASN A 424 25.52 -6.93 21.62
CA ASN A 424 24.97 -8.22 21.20
C ASN A 424 24.08 -8.89 22.27
N GLN A 425 23.51 -8.09 23.19
CA GLN A 425 22.61 -8.60 24.21
C GLN A 425 21.29 -9.03 23.56
N CYS A 426 20.85 -10.25 23.85
CA CYS A 426 19.54 -10.74 23.42
C CYS A 426 18.55 -10.67 24.59
N ILE A 427 17.36 -10.16 24.32
CA ILE A 427 16.24 -10.15 25.26
C ILE A 427 15.03 -10.82 24.62
N GLU A 428 14.25 -11.51 25.43
CA GLU A 428 12.95 -12.05 25.03
C GLU A 428 11.93 -11.48 26.01
N VAL A 429 10.98 -10.69 25.50
CA VAL A 429 10.10 -9.84 26.33
C VAL A 429 8.70 -9.78 25.73
N THR A 430 7.69 -9.57 26.58
CA THR A 430 6.36 -9.10 26.13
C THR A 430 6.42 -7.62 25.73
N ALA A 431 5.34 -7.11 25.11
CA ALA A 431 5.26 -5.69 24.76
C ALA A 431 5.31 -4.77 25.99
N GLN A 432 4.73 -5.18 27.11
CA GLN A 432 4.78 -4.42 28.37
C GLN A 432 6.20 -4.45 28.97
N GLU A 433 6.82 -5.63 29.04
CA GLU A 433 8.20 -5.77 29.52
C GLU A 433 9.18 -4.97 28.64
N LEU A 434 8.93 -4.89 27.33
CA LEU A 434 9.68 -4.06 26.40
C LEU A 434 9.53 -2.56 26.72
N ALA A 435 8.32 -2.08 27.01
CA ALA A 435 8.09 -0.70 27.41
C ALA A 435 8.88 -0.34 28.69
N SER A 436 8.85 -1.23 29.69
CA SER A 436 9.65 -1.07 30.92
C SER A 436 11.15 -1.12 30.67
N TYR A 437 11.62 -2.04 29.82
CA TYR A 437 13.03 -2.12 29.44
C TYR A 437 13.54 -0.82 28.79
N LEU A 438 12.70 -0.18 27.98
CA LEU A 438 12.99 1.07 27.29
C LEU A 438 12.73 2.33 28.13
N ASN A 439 12.22 2.18 29.36
CA ASN A 439 11.82 3.26 30.26
C ASN A 439 10.76 4.20 29.66
N TYR A 440 9.77 3.65 28.95
CA TYR A 440 8.67 4.41 28.36
C TYR A 440 7.49 4.53 29.32
N SER A 441 7.63 5.39 30.34
CA SER A 441 6.65 5.55 31.43
C SER A 441 5.21 5.79 30.96
N ALA A 442 5.01 6.59 29.91
CA ALA A 442 3.68 6.82 29.34
C ALA A 442 3.03 5.54 28.80
N LEU A 443 3.82 4.61 28.24
CA LEU A 443 3.31 3.33 27.74
C LEU A 443 3.04 2.34 28.89
N GLU A 444 3.90 2.33 29.91
CA GLU A 444 3.67 1.52 31.12
C GLU A 444 2.34 1.88 31.79
N GLU A 445 1.99 3.17 31.81
CA GLU A 445 0.70 3.65 32.30
C GLU A 445 -0.47 3.09 31.46
N VAL A 446 -0.35 3.07 30.13
CA VAL A 446 -1.39 2.49 29.25
C VAL A 446 -1.63 1.01 29.58
N PHE A 447 -0.56 0.21 29.72
CA PHE A 447 -0.68 -1.21 30.08
C PHE A 447 -1.30 -1.43 31.47
N THR A 448 -0.91 -0.59 32.44
CA THR A 448 -1.43 -0.65 33.81
C THR A 448 -2.94 -0.35 33.83
N ASN A 449 -3.35 0.73 33.16
CA ASN A 449 -4.76 1.13 33.07
C ASN A 449 -5.60 0.05 32.38
N HIS A 450 -5.09 -0.56 31.32
CA HIS A 450 -5.77 -1.67 30.64
C HIS A 450 -5.96 -2.89 31.56
N SER A 451 -4.92 -3.29 32.28
CA SER A 451 -4.98 -4.42 33.22
C SER A 451 -6.00 -4.19 34.35
N MET A 452 -6.11 -2.96 34.85
CA MET A 452 -7.13 -2.58 35.84
C MET A 452 -8.55 -2.67 35.28
N SER A 453 -8.75 -2.35 33.99
CA SER A 453 -10.06 -2.42 33.33
C SER A 453 -10.54 -3.84 32.99
N ILE A 454 -9.61 -4.79 32.79
CA ILE A 454 -9.93 -6.20 32.51
C ILE A 454 -10.09 -7.00 33.81
N SER A 455 -9.40 -6.59 34.88
CA SER A 455 -9.55 -7.22 36.19
C SER A 455 -11.04 -7.19 36.57
N PRO A 456 -11.69 -8.36 36.77
CA PRO A 456 -13.10 -8.41 37.08
C PRO A 456 -13.29 -7.73 38.43
N GLY A 457 -13.73 -6.47 38.40
CA GLY A 457 -14.24 -5.81 39.58
C GLY A 457 -15.29 -6.73 40.18
N ASN A 458 -15.12 -7.07 41.45
CA ASN A 458 -16.13 -7.63 42.32
C ASN A 458 -17.51 -7.11 41.93
N LYS A 459 -18.24 -7.86 41.10
CA LYS A 459 -19.70 -7.79 41.10
C LYS A 459 -20.12 -8.52 42.36
N SER A 460 -20.06 -7.81 43.49
CA SER A 460 -20.87 -8.18 44.64
C SER A 460 -22.32 -8.09 44.18
N PHE A 461 -22.92 -9.25 43.94
CA PHE A 461 -24.37 -9.39 43.95
C PHE A 461 -24.91 -9.09 45.34
#